data_AF-A0A067D282-F1
#
_entry.id   AF-A0A067D282-F1
#
_cell.length_a   1.000
_cell.length_b   1.000
_cell.length_c   1.000
_cell.angle_alpha   90.00
_cell.angle_beta   90.00
_cell.angle_gamma   90.00
#
_symmetry.space_group_name_H-M   'P 1'
#
loop_
_entity.id
_entity.type
_entity.pdbx_description
1 polymer ?
#
loop_
_entity_poly.entity_id
_entity_poly.type
_entity_poly.pdbx_seq_one_letter_code
_entity_poly.pdbx_strand_id
1 'polypeptide(L)'
;MLQPPSLLTLPTDVRGHIYSFLLGGRLRHGFRSSSTNLLAWVGTCRAIYDDVQATQLTELAMDFATTQAFLDTIPRLPQHVLRQVKHVRMIGYLLPLHPVTQAFARPCDAINFFPALQLDSLLVEDYFHGPKRSASDDDYLSDEMTRHQVTYLLATDGWTSLQYVSYATGFLSLAGANQVGMWDQFLKDSYGENASVTVYVAKEAAPDAYHVLRNDPARVLSDLTQFEAWTPEMAQKAPRRLREVRILATRDATKPRRQTCKAMDIASDAFRQQYLWATTIADDARSSY
;
A
#
# COMPACT_ATOMS: atom_id res chain seq x y z
N MET A 1 -0.65 48.69 24.00
CA MET A 1 -0.55 47.34 24.59
C MET A 1 -0.08 46.41 23.49
N LEU A 2 1.04 45.69 23.69
CA LEU A 2 1.51 44.70 22.74
C LEU A 2 0.60 43.48 22.84
N GLN A 3 -0.05 43.10 21.74
CA GLN A 3 -0.83 41.87 21.66
C GLN A 3 0.11 40.68 21.93
N PRO A 4 -0.31 39.70 22.75
CA PRO A 4 0.49 38.49 22.92
C PRO A 4 0.64 37.79 21.56
N PRO A 5 1.83 37.22 21.27
CA PRO A 5 2.04 36.51 20.01
C PRO A 5 1.03 35.37 19.89
N SER A 6 0.33 35.31 18.77
CA SER A 6 -0.66 34.28 18.46
C SER A 6 -0.34 33.65 17.12
N LEU A 7 -0.68 32.37 16.95
CA LEU A 7 -0.52 31.66 15.67
C LEU A 7 -1.18 32.42 14.52
N LEU A 8 -2.33 33.07 14.77
CA LEU A 8 -3.07 33.85 13.78
C LEU A 8 -2.41 35.19 13.41
N THR A 9 -1.42 35.65 14.20
CA THR A 9 -0.65 36.86 13.91
C THR A 9 0.54 36.62 12.99
N LEU A 10 0.89 35.34 12.74
CA LEU A 10 1.92 34.98 11.76
C LEU A 10 1.43 35.21 10.33
N PRO A 11 2.31 35.52 9.37
CA PRO A 11 1.97 35.54 7.94
C PRO A 11 1.39 34.21 7.47
N THR A 12 0.46 34.25 6.51
CA THR A 12 -0.24 33.06 5.99
C THR A 12 0.71 31.98 5.49
N ASP A 13 1.82 32.34 4.84
CA ASP A 13 2.81 31.37 4.34
C ASP A 13 3.48 30.58 5.48
N VAL A 14 3.82 31.26 6.58
CA VAL A 14 4.41 30.63 7.77
C VAL A 14 3.38 29.71 8.44
N ARG A 15 2.13 30.17 8.55
CA ARG A 15 1.04 29.33 9.06
C ARG A 15 0.86 28.08 8.19
N GLY A 16 0.90 28.23 6.87
CA GLY A 16 0.83 27.13 5.91
C GLY A 16 1.91 26.06 6.14
N HIS A 17 3.15 26.45 6.38
CA HIS A 17 4.22 25.49 6.72
C HIS A 17 3.98 24.78 8.06
N ILE A 18 3.52 25.50 9.08
CA ILE A 18 3.14 24.90 10.37
C ILE A 18 1.99 23.92 10.18
N TYR A 19 0.96 24.29 9.42
CA TYR A 19 -0.18 23.44 9.12
C TYR A 19 0.22 22.19 8.34
N SER A 20 1.06 22.33 7.31
CA SER A 20 1.60 21.20 6.56
C SER A 20 2.37 20.25 7.47
N PHE A 21 3.21 20.76 8.39
CA PHE A 21 3.90 19.94 9.37
C PHE A 21 2.93 19.22 10.31
N LEU A 22 1.89 19.90 10.81
CA LEU A 22 0.86 19.29 11.67
C LEU A 22 -0.01 18.27 10.92
N LEU A 23 -0.28 18.49 9.63
CA LEU A 23 -1.05 17.61 8.76
C LEU A 23 -0.25 16.42 8.22
N GLY A 24 1.08 16.50 8.20
CA GLY A 24 1.98 15.42 7.79
C GLY A 24 1.90 14.15 8.67
N GLY A 25 1.01 14.14 9.66
CA GLY A 25 0.61 12.94 10.37
C GLY A 25 -0.21 11.97 9.50
N ARG A 26 -0.47 10.78 10.04
CA ARG A 26 -1.21 9.72 9.36
C ARG A 26 -2.52 9.44 10.07
N LEU A 27 -3.63 9.37 9.33
CA LEU A 27 -4.90 8.88 9.87
C LEU A 27 -4.92 7.37 9.79
N ARG A 28 -5.17 6.71 10.92
CA ARG A 28 -5.16 5.25 11.02
C ARG A 28 -6.58 4.73 11.21
N HIS A 29 -6.99 3.77 10.39
CA HIS A 29 -8.29 3.12 10.51
C HIS A 29 -8.16 1.60 10.62
N GLY A 30 -8.95 0.99 11.53
CA GLY A 30 -8.92 -0.45 11.79
C GLY A 30 -7.76 -0.95 12.67
N PHE A 31 -6.97 -0.04 13.29
CA PHE A 31 -5.90 -0.40 14.23
C PHE A 31 -6.39 -0.33 15.68
N ARG A 32 -5.84 -1.20 16.56
CA ARG A 32 -6.23 -1.28 17.98
C ARG A 32 -5.69 -0.12 18.83
N SER A 33 -4.68 0.62 18.39
CA SER A 33 -4.12 1.75 19.14
C SER A 33 -4.90 3.03 18.85
N SER A 34 -5.24 3.80 19.89
CA SER A 34 -5.87 5.11 19.72
C SER A 34 -4.94 6.04 18.94
N SER A 35 -5.39 6.51 17.79
CA SER A 35 -4.75 7.65 17.15
C SER A 35 -5.02 8.88 18.02
N THR A 36 -3.99 9.65 18.33
CA THR A 36 -4.16 11.06 18.71
C THR A 36 -5.02 11.73 17.63
N ASN A 37 -6.01 12.52 18.05
CA ASN A 37 -6.89 13.22 17.10
C ASN A 37 -6.07 14.31 16.40
N LEU A 38 -5.41 13.93 15.29
CA LEU A 38 -4.50 14.77 14.51
C LEU A 38 -5.18 16.06 14.04
N LEU A 39 -6.50 16.03 13.89
CA LEU A 39 -7.30 17.16 13.41
C LEU A 39 -8.00 17.93 14.54
N ALA A 40 -7.72 17.62 15.81
CA ALA A 40 -8.35 18.33 16.93
C ALA A 40 -8.07 19.84 16.90
N TRP A 41 -6.87 20.24 16.47
CA TRP A 41 -6.48 21.64 16.37
C TRP A 41 -7.21 22.39 15.24
N VAL A 42 -7.63 21.70 14.18
CA VAL A 42 -8.37 22.29 13.05
C VAL A 42 -9.70 22.89 13.52
N GLY A 43 -10.36 22.25 14.49
CA GLY A 43 -11.62 22.70 15.05
C GLY A 43 -11.50 23.81 16.10
N THR A 44 -10.29 24.31 16.40
CA THR A 44 -10.10 25.27 17.50
C THR A 44 -10.56 26.68 17.15
N CYS A 45 -10.46 27.11 15.89
CA CYS A 45 -11.02 28.37 15.43
C CYS A 45 -11.32 28.35 13.92
N ARG A 46 -12.24 29.24 13.50
CA ARG A 46 -12.68 29.32 12.10
C ARG A 46 -11.57 29.73 11.13
N ALA A 47 -10.69 30.65 11.53
CA ALA A 47 -9.58 31.09 10.68
C ALA A 47 -8.61 29.95 10.38
N ILE A 48 -8.31 29.10 11.37
CA ILE A 48 -7.52 27.88 11.18
C ILE A 48 -8.27 26.91 10.27
N TYR A 49 -9.56 26.69 10.50
CA TYR A 49 -10.37 25.82 9.64
C TYR A 49 -10.32 26.26 8.18
N ASP A 50 -10.57 27.55 7.92
CA ASP A 50 -10.62 28.14 6.57
C ASP A 50 -9.24 28.07 5.88
N ASP A 51 -8.15 28.37 6.61
CA ASP A 51 -6.77 28.27 6.08
C ASP A 51 -6.42 26.82 5.67
N VAL A 52 -6.89 25.84 6.45
CA VAL A 52 -6.46 24.43 6.34
C VAL A 52 -7.39 23.66 5.40
N GLN A 53 -8.67 24.00 5.28
CA GLN A 53 -9.65 23.28 4.45
C GLN A 53 -9.19 23.12 2.98
N ALA A 54 -8.45 24.09 2.45
CA ALA A 54 -7.92 24.05 1.08
C ALA A 54 -6.73 23.08 0.91
N THR A 55 -6.00 22.76 1.98
CA THR A 55 -4.78 21.92 1.99
C THR A 55 -4.95 20.57 2.71
N GLN A 56 -6.09 20.37 3.40
CA GLN A 56 -6.27 19.44 4.51
C GLN A 56 -6.08 17.95 4.17
N LEU A 57 -6.28 17.54 2.92
CA LEU A 57 -6.39 16.13 2.55
C LEU A 57 -5.31 15.66 1.57
N THR A 58 -4.62 16.57 0.88
CA THR A 58 -3.55 16.19 -0.05
C THR A 58 -2.30 15.74 0.69
N GLU A 59 -1.97 16.40 1.79
CA GLU A 59 -0.78 16.08 2.61
C GLU A 59 -1.02 14.91 3.56
N LEU A 60 -2.27 14.50 3.75
CA LEU A 60 -2.63 13.52 4.76
C LEU A 60 -2.51 12.11 4.19
N ALA A 61 -1.73 11.28 4.88
CA ALA A 61 -1.65 9.85 4.56
C ALA A 61 -2.68 9.05 5.37
N MET A 62 -3.38 8.15 4.68
CA MET A 62 -4.35 7.24 5.29
C MET A 62 -3.79 5.83 5.37
N ASP A 63 -3.66 5.32 6.59
CA ASP A 63 -3.25 3.96 6.86
C ASP A 63 -4.48 3.12 7.20
N PHE A 64 -4.62 1.98 6.53
CA PHE A 64 -5.69 1.01 6.75
C PHE A 64 -5.11 -0.32 7.23
N ALA A 65 -5.65 -0.86 8.32
CA ALA A 65 -5.18 -2.13 8.86
C ALA A 65 -5.48 -3.32 7.94
N THR A 66 -6.46 -3.19 7.04
CA THR A 66 -6.89 -4.22 6.08
C THR A 66 -7.50 -3.58 4.84
N THR A 67 -7.61 -4.33 3.75
CA THR A 67 -8.40 -3.95 2.56
C THR A 67 -9.88 -3.75 2.88
N GLN A 68 -10.43 -4.49 3.85
CA GLN A 68 -11.81 -4.28 4.34
C GLN A 68 -11.96 -2.89 4.98
N ALA A 69 -11.03 -2.50 5.86
CA ALA A 69 -11.07 -1.19 6.51
C ALA A 69 -11.02 -0.04 5.48
N PHE A 70 -10.26 -0.22 4.39
CA PHE A 70 -10.27 0.69 3.25
C PHE A 70 -11.66 0.74 2.58
N LEU A 71 -12.23 -0.42 2.25
CA LEU A 71 -13.55 -0.52 1.61
C LEU A 71 -14.71 -0.02 2.49
N ASP A 72 -14.58 -0.08 3.81
CA ASP A 72 -15.58 0.47 4.73
C ASP A 72 -15.50 2.00 4.84
N THR A 73 -14.32 2.58 4.61
CA THR A 73 -14.06 4.00 4.84
C THR A 73 -14.25 4.81 3.56
N ILE A 74 -13.61 4.40 2.47
CA ILE A 74 -13.50 5.19 1.25
C ILE A 74 -14.86 5.53 0.60
N PRO A 75 -15.84 4.61 0.49
CA PRO A 75 -17.16 4.95 -0.06
C PRO A 75 -17.93 6.00 0.73
N ARG A 76 -17.61 6.17 2.02
CA ARG A 76 -18.29 7.13 2.91
C ARG A 76 -17.76 8.55 2.75
N LEU A 77 -16.64 8.72 2.06
CA LEU A 77 -16.06 10.03 1.81
C LEU A 77 -16.78 10.70 0.64
N PRO A 78 -17.14 11.99 0.75
CA PRO A 78 -17.64 12.76 -0.38
C PRO A 78 -16.66 12.76 -1.56
N GLN A 79 -17.16 12.77 -2.79
CA GLN A 79 -16.30 12.68 -3.98
C GLN A 79 -15.23 13.79 -4.06
N HIS A 80 -15.51 14.99 -3.55
CA HIS A 80 -14.54 16.10 -3.53
C HIS A 80 -13.39 15.85 -2.55
N VAL A 81 -13.65 15.18 -1.42
CA VAL A 81 -12.64 14.71 -0.45
C VAL A 81 -11.82 13.60 -1.07
N LEU A 82 -12.47 12.64 -1.72
CA LEU A 82 -11.83 11.47 -2.31
C LEU A 82 -10.75 11.83 -3.35
N ARG A 83 -10.98 12.86 -4.16
CA ARG A 83 -10.01 13.37 -5.15
C ARG A 83 -8.75 13.97 -4.53
N GLN A 84 -8.86 14.42 -3.28
CA GLN A 84 -7.76 15.01 -2.53
C GLN A 84 -6.92 13.96 -1.80
N VAL A 85 -7.43 12.73 -1.61
CA VAL A 85 -6.64 11.66 -0.99
C VAL A 85 -5.51 11.26 -1.94
N LYS A 86 -4.25 11.52 -1.53
CA LYS A 86 -3.05 11.25 -2.33
C LYS A 86 -2.21 10.09 -1.84
N HIS A 87 -2.28 9.78 -0.55
CA HIS A 87 -1.38 8.82 0.08
C HIS A 87 -2.18 7.77 0.84
N VAL A 88 -2.12 6.53 0.38
CA VAL A 88 -2.79 5.40 1.02
C VAL A 88 -1.80 4.30 1.32
N ARG A 89 -1.91 3.73 2.51
CA ARG A 89 -1.16 2.54 2.92
C ARG A 89 -2.14 1.49 3.45
N MET A 90 -2.00 0.24 3.05
CA MET A 90 -2.86 -0.83 3.56
C MET A 90 -2.16 -2.18 3.63
N ILE A 91 -2.61 -3.06 4.52
CA ILE A 91 -2.27 -4.48 4.43
C ILE A 91 -3.19 -5.13 3.40
N GLY A 92 -2.62 -5.80 2.40
CA GLY A 92 -3.29 -6.32 1.23
C GLY A 92 -4.08 -7.62 1.46
N TYR A 93 -5.11 -7.56 2.29
CA TYR A 93 -5.99 -8.71 2.53
C TYR A 93 -6.85 -9.03 1.31
N LEU A 94 -7.10 -10.32 1.10
CA LEU A 94 -8.17 -10.78 0.21
C LEU A 94 -9.50 -10.69 0.95
N LEU A 95 -10.48 -10.02 0.36
CA LEU A 95 -11.82 -9.90 0.92
C LEU A 95 -12.77 -10.90 0.26
N PRO A 96 -13.34 -11.89 0.98
CA PRO A 96 -14.41 -12.70 0.44
C PRO A 96 -15.63 -11.85 0.05
N LEU A 97 -15.98 -11.83 -1.23
CA LEU A 97 -17.16 -11.16 -1.76
C LEU A 97 -18.40 -12.05 -1.74
N HIS A 98 -18.22 -13.35 -1.99
CA HIS A 98 -19.33 -14.28 -2.03
C HIS A 98 -18.89 -15.66 -1.53
N PRO A 99 -19.51 -16.22 -0.49
CA PRO A 99 -19.06 -17.48 0.12
C PRO A 99 -19.26 -18.70 -0.79
N VAL A 100 -20.29 -18.70 -1.65
CA VAL A 100 -20.58 -19.84 -2.55
C VAL A 100 -19.70 -19.87 -3.80
N THR A 101 -19.51 -18.73 -4.48
CA THR A 101 -18.62 -18.65 -5.65
C THR A 101 -17.17 -18.43 -5.26
N GLN A 102 -16.91 -18.20 -3.97
CA GLN A 102 -15.62 -17.81 -3.37
C GLN A 102 -14.90 -16.80 -4.24
N ALA A 103 -15.64 -15.77 -4.64
CA ALA A 103 -15.06 -14.60 -5.28
C ALA A 103 -14.37 -13.76 -4.21
N PHE A 104 -13.15 -13.30 -4.49
CA PHE A 104 -12.40 -12.43 -3.60
C PHE A 104 -12.15 -11.08 -4.26
N ALA A 105 -12.40 -10.00 -3.52
CA ALA A 105 -11.88 -8.69 -3.86
C ALA A 105 -10.44 -8.62 -3.37
N ARG A 106 -9.55 -8.30 -4.29
CA ARG A 106 -8.14 -8.02 -4.00
C ARG A 106 -7.97 -6.52 -3.73
N PRO A 107 -6.83 -6.07 -3.18
CA PRO A 107 -6.57 -4.65 -2.99
C PRO A 107 -6.64 -3.84 -4.29
N CYS A 108 -6.25 -4.41 -5.42
CA CYS A 108 -6.41 -3.79 -6.73
C CYS A 108 -7.88 -3.55 -7.11
N ASP A 109 -8.75 -4.53 -6.84
CA ASP A 109 -10.19 -4.40 -7.10
C ASP A 109 -10.79 -3.29 -6.22
N ALA A 110 -10.34 -3.20 -4.97
CA ALA A 110 -10.75 -2.15 -4.05
C ALA A 110 -10.40 -0.74 -4.56
N ILE A 111 -9.22 -0.56 -5.14
CA ILE A 111 -8.82 0.73 -5.76
C ILE A 111 -9.65 1.02 -7.00
N ASN A 112 -9.86 0.01 -7.86
CA ASN A 112 -10.64 0.15 -9.09
C ASN A 112 -12.11 0.52 -8.86
N PHE A 113 -12.69 0.20 -7.70
CA PHE A 113 -14.05 0.63 -7.34
C PHE A 113 -14.20 2.13 -7.16
N PHE A 114 -13.09 2.87 -6.95
CA PHE A 114 -13.13 4.30 -6.65
C PHE A 114 -12.43 5.09 -7.75
N PRO A 115 -13.08 5.32 -8.90
CA PRO A 115 -12.44 5.97 -10.04
C PRO A 115 -11.97 7.40 -9.78
N ALA A 116 -12.54 8.07 -8.78
CA ALA A 116 -12.11 9.40 -8.35
C ALA A 116 -10.84 9.39 -7.47
N LEU A 117 -10.40 8.22 -7.00
CA LEU A 117 -9.18 8.06 -6.23
C LEU A 117 -7.98 8.11 -7.17
N GLN A 118 -7.15 9.12 -7.00
CA GLN A 118 -5.98 9.36 -7.83
C GLN A 118 -4.79 9.60 -6.89
N LEU A 119 -4.23 8.49 -6.44
CA LEU A 119 -3.14 8.44 -5.47
C LEU A 119 -1.84 8.91 -6.13
N ASP A 120 -1.03 9.61 -5.35
CA ASP A 120 0.37 9.88 -5.68
C ASP A 120 1.23 8.74 -5.14
N SER A 121 0.89 8.20 -3.97
CA SER A 121 1.57 7.04 -3.39
C SER A 121 0.57 6.01 -2.85
N LEU A 122 0.77 4.77 -3.26
CA LEU A 122 0.07 3.60 -2.75
C LEU A 122 1.11 2.64 -2.14
N LEU A 123 0.88 2.24 -0.90
CA LEU A 123 1.69 1.22 -0.25
C LEU A 123 0.80 0.03 0.12
N VAL A 124 1.19 -1.16 -0.31
CA VAL A 124 0.53 -2.40 0.06
C VAL A 124 1.52 -3.30 0.78
N GLU A 125 1.17 -3.70 1.99
CA GLU A 125 1.94 -4.69 2.74
C GLU A 125 1.39 -6.09 2.48
N ASP A 126 2.28 -7.04 2.23
CA ASP A 126 1.98 -8.44 2.02
C ASP A 126 1.33 -9.04 3.26
N TYR A 127 0.24 -9.77 3.02
CA TYR A 127 -0.47 -10.51 4.06
C TYR A 127 -0.02 -11.98 4.16
N PHE A 128 0.43 -12.58 3.06
CA PHE A 128 0.73 -14.01 2.95
C PHE A 128 2.03 -14.37 3.69
N HIS A 129 3.02 -13.47 3.62
CA HIS A 129 4.34 -13.69 4.23
C HIS A 129 4.54 -12.82 5.46
N GLY A 130 4.32 -13.42 6.63
CA GLY A 130 4.66 -12.80 7.90
C GLY A 130 6.15 -12.99 8.25
N PRO A 131 6.82 -12.02 8.90
CA PRO A 131 8.25 -12.12 9.22
C PRO A 131 8.62 -13.20 10.27
N LYS A 132 7.63 -13.84 10.90
CA LYS A 132 7.82 -14.96 11.86
C LYS A 132 7.75 -16.34 11.21
N ARG A 133 7.37 -16.42 9.93
CA ARG A 133 7.42 -17.70 9.23
C ARG A 133 8.87 -18.12 9.10
N SER A 134 9.12 -19.40 9.29
CA SER A 134 10.39 -19.96 8.86
C SER A 134 10.47 -19.84 7.35
N ALA A 135 11.67 -19.71 6.77
CA ALA A 135 11.83 -19.88 5.32
C ALA A 135 11.39 -21.28 4.83
N SER A 136 11.20 -22.24 5.74
CA SER A 136 10.58 -23.54 5.47
C SER A 136 9.05 -23.53 5.46
N ASP A 137 8.43 -22.45 5.93
CA ASP A 137 6.97 -22.25 5.96
C ASP A 137 6.48 -21.40 4.77
N ASP A 138 7.40 -20.94 3.93
CA ASP A 138 7.08 -20.35 2.62
C ASP A 138 6.56 -21.49 1.74
N ASP A 139 5.24 -21.53 1.56
CA ASP A 139 4.61 -22.46 0.64
C ASP A 139 4.48 -21.81 -0.75
N TYR A 140 4.69 -22.62 -1.78
CA TYR A 140 4.58 -22.22 -3.19
C TYR A 140 3.31 -21.39 -3.48
N LEU A 141 2.22 -21.70 -2.79
CA LEU A 141 0.95 -21.00 -2.92
C LEU A 141 1.04 -19.55 -2.41
N SER A 142 1.55 -19.30 -1.20
CA SER A 142 1.71 -17.92 -0.70
C SER A 142 2.56 -17.08 -1.64
N ASP A 143 3.66 -17.66 -2.16
CA ASP A 143 4.51 -16.99 -3.14
C ASP A 143 3.75 -16.67 -4.44
N GLU A 144 2.98 -17.62 -4.96
CA GLU A 144 2.20 -17.44 -6.19
C GLU A 144 1.13 -16.35 -6.00
N MET A 145 0.50 -16.32 -4.83
CA MET A 145 -0.48 -15.31 -4.44
C MET A 145 0.12 -13.90 -4.37
N THR A 146 1.27 -13.76 -3.70
CA THR A 146 2.00 -12.49 -3.63
C THR A 146 2.41 -12.03 -5.02
N ARG A 147 2.96 -12.92 -5.86
CA ARG A 147 3.33 -12.63 -7.25
C ARG A 147 2.14 -12.10 -8.05
N HIS A 148 0.99 -12.76 -7.94
CA HIS A 148 -0.23 -12.33 -8.58
C HIS A 148 -0.69 -10.96 -8.06
N GLN A 149 -0.74 -10.78 -6.74
CA GLN A 149 -1.17 -9.51 -6.14
C GLN A 149 -0.33 -8.34 -6.63
N VAL A 150 1.00 -8.48 -6.65
CA VAL A 150 1.93 -7.47 -7.20
C VAL A 150 1.61 -7.21 -8.67
N THR A 151 1.49 -8.26 -9.48
CA THR A 151 1.18 -8.15 -10.91
C THR A 151 -0.12 -7.37 -11.15
N TYR A 152 -1.17 -7.63 -10.37
CA TYR A 152 -2.45 -6.95 -10.51
C TYR A 152 -2.41 -5.50 -10.03
N LEU A 153 -1.67 -5.21 -8.94
CA LEU A 153 -1.45 -3.84 -8.49
C LEU A 153 -0.69 -3.03 -9.56
N LEU A 154 0.32 -3.63 -10.19
CA LEU A 154 1.08 -3.04 -11.30
C LEU A 154 0.20 -2.71 -12.51
N ALA A 155 -0.80 -3.55 -12.79
CA ALA A 155 -1.77 -3.34 -13.87
C ALA A 155 -2.92 -2.39 -13.50
N THR A 156 -3.05 -1.99 -12.23
CA THR A 156 -4.18 -1.19 -11.74
C THR A 156 -3.92 0.30 -11.89
N ASP A 157 -4.79 1.02 -12.59
CA ASP A 157 -4.72 2.48 -12.69
C ASP A 157 -5.14 3.14 -11.36
N GLY A 158 -4.67 4.37 -11.10
CA GLY A 158 -5.07 5.14 -9.91
C GLY A 158 -3.96 5.46 -8.93
N TRP A 159 -2.70 5.11 -9.23
CA TRP A 159 -1.51 5.49 -8.45
C TRP A 159 -0.36 5.96 -9.35
N THR A 160 0.49 6.88 -8.87
CA THR A 160 1.76 7.30 -9.52
C THR A 160 2.94 6.47 -9.03
N SER A 161 3.09 6.33 -7.72
CA SER A 161 4.08 5.46 -7.07
C SER A 161 3.38 4.34 -6.31
N LEU A 162 3.83 3.11 -6.54
CA LEU A 162 3.41 1.92 -5.80
C LEU A 162 4.60 1.36 -5.05
N GLN A 163 4.37 1.02 -3.79
CA GLN A 163 5.31 0.31 -2.96
C GLN A 163 4.64 -0.95 -2.44
N TYR A 164 5.28 -2.10 -2.64
CA TYR A 164 4.83 -3.36 -2.08
C TYR A 164 5.88 -3.90 -1.13
N VAL A 165 5.49 -4.26 0.08
CA VAL A 165 6.41 -4.79 1.11
C VAL A 165 6.06 -6.24 1.39
N SER A 166 7.01 -7.15 1.20
CA SER A 166 6.90 -8.57 1.58
C SER A 166 8.05 -8.96 2.50
N TYR A 167 7.98 -10.15 3.07
CA TYR A 167 9.06 -10.74 3.86
C TYR A 167 9.59 -12.05 3.26
N ALA A 168 9.06 -12.46 2.10
CA ALA A 168 9.54 -13.62 1.34
C ALA A 168 10.22 -13.17 0.04
N THR A 169 11.03 -14.05 -0.53
CA THR A 169 11.66 -13.83 -1.85
C THR A 169 11.25 -14.88 -2.89
N GLY A 170 10.55 -15.95 -2.49
CA GLY A 170 10.22 -17.06 -3.39
C GLY A 170 9.32 -16.64 -4.54
N PHE A 171 8.38 -15.72 -4.31
CA PHE A 171 7.50 -15.17 -5.35
C PHE A 171 8.25 -14.49 -6.52
N LEU A 172 9.50 -14.06 -6.30
CA LEU A 172 10.34 -13.45 -7.33
C LEU A 172 10.99 -14.49 -8.26
N SER A 173 11.09 -15.75 -7.81
CA SER A 173 11.77 -16.83 -8.54
C SER A 173 10.81 -17.84 -9.20
N LEU A 174 9.51 -17.82 -8.85
CA LEU A 174 8.52 -18.78 -9.36
C LEU A 174 8.40 -18.83 -10.90
N ALA A 175 8.60 -17.71 -11.59
CA ALA A 175 8.41 -17.65 -13.03
C ALA A 175 9.54 -18.30 -13.85
N GLY A 176 10.66 -18.73 -13.22
CA GLY A 176 11.85 -19.25 -13.88
C GLY A 176 12.61 -18.24 -14.76
N ALA A 177 11.93 -17.20 -15.25
CA ALA A 177 12.43 -16.05 -15.97
C ALA A 177 12.62 -14.84 -15.04
N ASN A 178 13.25 -13.77 -15.54
CA ASN A 178 13.44 -12.50 -14.84
C ASN A 178 12.08 -11.80 -14.59
N GLN A 179 11.34 -12.24 -13.57
CA GLN A 179 10.00 -11.74 -13.22
C GLN A 179 9.97 -10.22 -13.02
N VAL A 180 11.01 -9.66 -12.38
CA VAL A 180 11.14 -8.21 -12.17
C VAL A 180 11.31 -7.49 -13.49
N GLY A 181 12.15 -8.00 -14.39
CA GLY A 181 12.30 -7.45 -15.74
C GLY A 181 11.01 -7.50 -16.56
N MET A 182 10.21 -8.56 -16.41
CA MET A 182 8.90 -8.65 -17.07
C MET A 182 7.92 -7.60 -16.55
N TRP A 183 7.90 -7.35 -15.23
CA TRP A 183 7.09 -6.28 -14.64
C TRP A 183 7.53 -4.89 -15.09
N ASP A 184 8.84 -4.64 -15.12
CA ASP A 184 9.42 -3.38 -15.59
C ASP A 184 9.07 -3.11 -17.05
N GLN A 185 9.26 -4.11 -17.93
CA GLN A 185 8.90 -4.01 -19.34
C GLN A 185 7.41 -3.76 -19.52
N PHE A 186 6.54 -4.50 -18.81
CA PHE A 186 5.10 -4.30 -18.85
C PHE A 186 4.71 -2.86 -18.48
N LEU A 187 5.35 -2.30 -17.45
CA LEU A 187 5.05 -0.94 -16.99
C LEU A 187 5.53 0.10 -18.01
N LYS A 188 6.69 -0.11 -18.64
CA LYS A 188 7.20 0.76 -19.72
C LYS A 188 6.31 0.73 -20.95
N ASP A 189 5.92 -0.46 -21.39
CA ASP A 189 5.02 -0.63 -22.54
C ASP A 189 3.67 0.07 -22.30
N SER A 190 3.16 0.00 -21.06
CA SER A 190 1.86 0.56 -20.70
C SER A 190 1.89 2.06 -20.41
N TYR A 191 2.93 2.55 -19.70
CA TYR A 191 2.98 3.88 -19.11
C TYR A 191 4.15 4.75 -19.62
N GLY A 192 4.99 4.23 -20.51
CA GLY A 192 6.12 4.95 -21.14
C GLY A 192 7.48 4.63 -20.52
N GLU A 193 8.56 5.00 -21.23
CA GLU A 193 9.95 4.66 -20.89
C GLU A 193 10.40 5.12 -19.48
N ASN A 194 9.79 6.18 -18.95
CA ASN A 194 10.10 6.69 -17.61
C ASN A 194 9.43 5.86 -16.48
N ALA A 195 8.54 4.92 -16.82
CA ALA A 195 8.00 3.99 -15.85
C ALA A 195 9.04 2.93 -15.50
N SER A 196 9.01 2.45 -14.25
CA SER A 196 9.96 1.44 -13.80
C SER A 196 9.43 0.58 -12.66
N VAL A 197 9.98 -0.62 -12.54
CA VAL A 197 9.81 -1.52 -11.40
C VAL A 197 11.18 -1.97 -10.91
N THR A 198 11.48 -1.71 -9.64
CA THR A 198 12.72 -2.13 -8.99
C THR A 198 12.40 -2.90 -7.72
N VAL A 199 13.15 -3.96 -7.46
CA VAL A 199 13.01 -4.75 -6.24
C VAL A 199 14.27 -4.61 -5.39
N TYR A 200 14.09 -4.43 -4.09
CA TYR A 200 15.12 -4.30 -3.09
C TYR A 200 14.91 -5.33 -2.00
N VAL A 201 16.00 -5.94 -1.53
CA VAL A 201 15.98 -6.91 -0.43
C VAL A 201 16.86 -6.36 0.69
N ALA A 202 16.39 -6.47 1.93
CA ALA A 202 17.17 -6.04 3.09
C ALA A 202 18.48 -6.83 3.18
N LYS A 203 19.60 -6.16 3.52
CA LYS A 203 20.90 -6.80 3.72
C LYS A 203 20.90 -7.74 4.93
N GLU A 204 20.19 -7.31 5.97
CA GLU A 204 20.01 -8.05 7.21
C GLU A 204 18.62 -8.69 7.27
N ALA A 205 18.47 -9.70 8.14
CA ALA A 205 17.16 -10.26 8.43
C ALA A 205 16.24 -9.16 8.99
N ALA A 206 14.94 -9.25 8.69
CA ALA A 206 14.00 -8.27 9.20
C ALA A 206 14.08 -8.21 10.74
N PRO A 207 14.11 -7.02 11.38
CA PRO A 207 14.00 -6.94 12.83
C PRO A 207 12.65 -7.53 13.27
N ASP A 208 12.55 -7.96 14.53
CA ASP A 208 11.33 -8.54 15.13
C ASP A 208 10.10 -7.60 15.07
N ALA A 209 10.22 -6.37 14.58
CA ALA A 209 9.13 -5.42 14.46
C ALA A 209 8.18 -5.78 13.28
N TYR A 210 7.18 -6.60 13.61
CA TYR A 210 6.05 -7.04 12.77
C TYR A 210 5.26 -5.94 12.05
N HIS A 211 4.99 -6.13 10.76
CA HIS A 211 4.17 -5.24 9.92
C HIS A 211 4.59 -3.77 9.96
N VAL A 212 5.22 -3.29 8.87
CA VAL A 212 5.60 -1.88 8.71
C VAL A 212 4.44 -0.96 9.08
N LEU A 213 3.22 -1.30 8.66
CA LEU A 213 2.04 -0.50 8.94
C LEU A 213 1.57 -0.52 10.38
N ARG A 214 1.85 -1.59 11.14
CA ARG A 214 1.45 -1.69 12.54
C ARG A 214 2.47 -1.05 13.46
N ASN A 215 3.74 -1.37 13.28
CA ASN A 215 4.80 -1.09 14.26
C ASN A 215 5.57 0.20 14.01
N ASP A 216 5.74 0.60 12.74
CA ASP A 216 6.43 1.84 12.41
C ASP A 216 5.68 2.59 11.31
N PRO A 217 4.54 3.21 11.67
CA PRO A 217 3.81 4.02 10.71
C PRO A 217 4.65 5.20 10.22
N ALA A 218 5.67 5.64 10.96
CA ALA A 218 6.56 6.73 10.55
C ALA A 218 7.59 6.30 9.50
N ARG A 219 7.87 4.99 9.38
CA ARG A 219 8.94 4.45 8.54
C ARG A 219 8.92 5.01 7.13
N VAL A 220 10.02 5.66 6.77
CA VAL A 220 10.27 6.18 5.43
C VAL A 220 10.74 5.02 4.57
N LEU A 221 9.84 4.46 3.76
CA LEU A 221 10.18 3.30 2.91
C LEU A 221 11.11 3.63 1.75
N SER A 222 11.32 4.91 1.43
CA SER A 222 12.32 5.34 0.45
C SER A 222 13.75 5.33 0.99
N ASP A 223 13.97 5.13 2.29
CA ASP A 223 15.32 4.84 2.81
C ASP A 223 15.68 3.39 2.49
N LEU A 224 16.60 3.24 1.54
CA LEU A 224 17.09 1.96 1.02
C LEU A 224 18.54 1.70 1.42
N THR A 225 19.11 2.46 2.36
CA THR A 225 20.54 2.33 2.76
C THR A 225 20.90 0.91 3.24
N GLN A 226 19.94 0.26 3.91
CA GLN A 226 20.05 -1.12 4.41
C GLN A 226 19.55 -2.19 3.43
N PHE A 227 19.34 -1.83 2.16
CA PHE A 227 18.84 -2.72 1.13
C PHE A 227 19.86 -2.88 0.00
N GLU A 228 19.74 -3.98 -0.73
CA GLU A 228 20.45 -4.26 -1.98
C GLU A 228 19.43 -4.52 -3.09
N ALA A 229 19.75 -4.15 -4.33
CA ALA A 229 18.87 -4.41 -5.45
C ALA A 229 18.81 -5.91 -5.74
N TRP A 230 17.61 -6.42 -6.02
CA TRP A 230 17.40 -7.82 -6.37
C TRP A 230 18.16 -8.17 -7.64
N THR A 231 18.84 -9.32 -7.61
CA THR A 231 19.41 -9.94 -8.81
C THR A 231 18.95 -11.40 -8.91
N PRO A 232 18.82 -11.98 -10.12
CA PRO A 232 18.41 -13.37 -10.29
C PRO A 232 19.29 -14.38 -9.53
N GLU A 233 20.57 -14.08 -9.32
CA GLU A 233 21.51 -14.93 -8.57
C GLU A 233 21.13 -15.03 -7.08
N MET A 234 20.41 -14.05 -6.53
CA MET A 234 19.95 -14.08 -5.14
C MET A 234 18.93 -15.20 -4.91
N ALA A 235 18.17 -15.60 -5.94
CA ALA A 235 17.24 -16.73 -5.86
C ALA A 235 17.97 -18.05 -5.57
N GLN A 236 19.20 -18.21 -6.06
CA GLN A 236 20.01 -19.42 -5.84
C GLN A 236 20.64 -19.48 -4.44
N LYS A 237 20.71 -18.33 -3.76
CA LYS A 237 21.26 -18.17 -2.40
C LYS A 237 20.18 -17.69 -1.44
N ALA A 238 19.00 -18.29 -1.51
CA ALA A 238 17.88 -17.92 -0.66
C ALA A 238 18.33 -17.84 0.81
N PRO A 239 18.07 -16.72 1.50
CA PRO A 239 18.58 -16.49 2.84
C PRO A 239 17.94 -17.49 3.81
N ARG A 240 18.72 -17.97 4.78
CA ARG A 240 18.22 -18.86 5.86
C ARG A 240 17.13 -18.21 6.74
N ARG A 241 16.97 -16.90 6.66
CA ARG A 241 15.98 -16.11 7.39
C ARG A 241 15.26 -15.20 6.41
N LEU A 242 13.98 -14.97 6.65
CA LEU A 242 13.16 -14.03 5.91
C LEU A 242 13.79 -12.62 5.95
N ARG A 243 13.75 -11.95 4.82
CA ARG A 243 14.28 -10.60 4.61
C ARG A 243 13.16 -9.73 4.07
N GLU A 244 13.11 -8.49 4.53
CA GLU A 244 12.17 -7.53 3.98
C GLU A 244 12.48 -7.29 2.50
N VAL A 245 11.48 -7.47 1.65
CA VAL A 245 11.51 -7.20 0.22
C VAL A 245 10.62 -6.00 -0.05
N ARG A 246 11.17 -5.03 -0.77
CA ARG A 246 10.45 -3.84 -1.22
C ARG A 246 10.41 -3.82 -2.73
N ILE A 247 9.22 -3.77 -3.29
CA ILE A 247 8.99 -3.53 -4.71
C ILE A 247 8.59 -2.07 -4.84
N LEU A 248 9.37 -1.31 -5.60
CA LEU A 248 9.09 0.08 -5.90
C LEU A 248 8.75 0.19 -7.37
N ALA A 249 7.54 0.68 -7.66
CA ALA A 249 7.10 0.96 -9.00
C ALA A 249 6.72 2.43 -9.14
N THR A 250 7.10 3.03 -10.25
CA THR A 250 6.77 4.42 -10.57
C THR A 250 6.26 4.52 -12.00
N ARG A 251 5.26 5.38 -12.21
CA ARG A 251 4.71 5.69 -13.52
C ARG A 251 5.07 7.11 -13.93
N ASP A 252 5.17 7.32 -15.22
CA ASP A 252 5.33 8.67 -15.77
C ASP A 252 4.07 9.50 -15.51
N ALA A 253 4.22 10.58 -14.73
CA ALA A 253 3.14 11.50 -14.41
C ALA A 253 2.61 12.27 -15.63
N THR A 254 3.34 12.27 -16.75
CA THR A 254 3.00 13.04 -17.95
C THR A 254 1.98 12.36 -18.86
N LYS A 255 1.78 11.04 -18.74
CA LYS A 255 0.71 10.36 -19.48
C LYS A 255 -0.63 10.46 -18.73
N PRO A 256 -1.73 10.84 -19.41
CA PRO A 256 -3.03 10.86 -18.77
C PRO A 256 -3.40 9.46 -18.30
N ARG A 257 -3.75 9.33 -17.02
CA ARG A 257 -4.18 8.07 -16.40
C ARG A 257 -5.43 7.57 -17.11
N ARG A 258 -5.27 6.65 -18.06
CA ARG A 258 -6.41 5.99 -18.71
C ARG A 258 -6.94 4.97 -17.72
N GLN A 259 -8.21 5.04 -17.34
CA GLN A 259 -8.84 3.94 -16.62
C GLN A 259 -9.07 2.79 -17.59
N THR A 260 -8.18 1.80 -17.56
CA THR A 260 -8.44 0.53 -18.23
C THR A 260 -8.58 -0.55 -17.17
N CYS A 261 -9.81 -0.83 -16.75
CA CYS A 261 -10.11 -2.08 -16.03
C CYS A 261 -9.84 -3.24 -16.99
N LYS A 262 -8.61 -3.72 -17.05
CA LYS A 262 -8.30 -4.98 -17.73
C LYS A 262 -8.85 -6.10 -16.85
N ALA A 263 -9.97 -6.68 -17.27
CA ALA A 263 -10.57 -7.84 -16.61
C ALA A 263 -9.59 -9.02 -16.66
N MET A 264 -9.40 -9.67 -15.53
CA MET A 264 -8.54 -10.82 -15.36
C MET A 264 -9.27 -12.10 -15.78
N ASP A 265 -8.54 -13.06 -16.33
CA ASP A 265 -9.05 -14.36 -16.73
C ASP A 265 -9.36 -15.26 -15.51
N ILE A 266 -10.65 -15.35 -15.20
CA ILE A 266 -11.25 -16.13 -14.09
C ILE A 266 -11.03 -17.64 -14.31
N ALA A 267 -10.68 -18.08 -15.53
CA ALA A 267 -10.46 -19.50 -15.84
C ALA A 267 -9.04 -20.00 -15.51
N SER A 268 -8.13 -19.14 -15.02
CA SER A 268 -6.77 -19.57 -14.69
C SER A 268 -6.72 -20.53 -13.50
N ASP A 269 -5.86 -21.55 -13.57
CA ASP A 269 -5.62 -22.49 -12.45
C ASP A 269 -5.14 -21.76 -11.18
N ALA A 270 -4.45 -20.63 -11.36
CA ALA A 270 -4.09 -19.72 -10.28
C ALA A 270 -5.34 -19.22 -9.53
N PHE A 271 -6.37 -18.72 -10.22
CA PHE A 271 -7.64 -18.30 -9.61
C PHE A 271 -8.28 -19.43 -8.79
N ARG A 272 -8.25 -20.65 -9.31
CA ARG A 272 -8.78 -21.86 -8.67
C ARG A 272 -8.01 -22.29 -7.41
N GLN A 273 -6.73 -21.96 -7.30
CA GLN A 273 -5.96 -22.15 -6.07
C GLN A 273 -6.22 -21.03 -5.05
N GLN A 274 -6.39 -19.78 -5.49
CA GLN A 274 -6.81 -18.66 -4.61
C GLN A 274 -8.15 -18.95 -3.94
N TYR A 275 -9.07 -19.58 -4.69
CA TYR A 275 -10.38 -20.08 -4.24
C TYR A 275 -10.26 -20.97 -3.00
N LEU A 276 -9.44 -22.03 -3.07
CA LEU A 276 -9.28 -23.02 -1.99
C LEU A 276 -8.72 -22.42 -0.69
N TRP A 277 -7.81 -21.45 -0.80
CA TRP A 277 -7.11 -20.93 0.37
C TRP A 277 -7.92 -19.90 1.15
N ALA A 278 -8.67 -19.04 0.45
CA ALA A 278 -9.42 -18.02 1.16
C ALA A 278 -10.72 -18.57 1.79
N THR A 279 -11.14 -19.79 1.45
CA THR A 279 -11.98 -20.60 2.35
C THR A 279 -11.27 -21.03 3.62
N THR A 280 -10.03 -21.52 3.53
CA THR A 280 -9.25 -21.93 4.71
C THR A 280 -8.98 -20.76 5.64
N ILE A 281 -8.62 -19.57 5.13
CA ILE A 281 -8.47 -18.36 5.97
C ILE A 281 -9.79 -17.95 6.60
N ALA A 282 -10.90 -18.00 5.87
CA ALA A 282 -12.20 -17.66 6.43
C ALA A 282 -12.58 -18.62 7.57
N ASP A 283 -12.23 -19.89 7.45
CA ASP A 283 -12.47 -20.90 8.48
C ASP A 283 -11.48 -20.78 9.67
N ASP A 284 -10.21 -20.45 9.43
CA ASP A 284 -9.21 -20.18 10.47
C ASP A 284 -9.49 -18.88 11.23
N ALA A 285 -9.95 -17.84 10.54
CA ALA A 285 -10.40 -16.62 11.16
C ALA A 285 -11.66 -16.86 12.01
N ARG A 286 -12.55 -17.78 11.61
CA ARG A 286 -13.72 -18.18 12.42
C ARG A 286 -13.36 -19.04 13.62
N SER A 287 -12.31 -19.84 13.55
CA SER A 287 -11.88 -20.72 14.64
C SER A 287 -10.99 -20.01 15.67
N SER A 288 -10.48 -18.82 15.34
CA SER A 288 -9.56 -18.03 16.19
C SER A 288 -10.23 -16.88 16.97
N TYR A 289 -11.57 -16.79 16.97
CA TYR A 289 -12.37 -15.87 17.79
C TYR A 289 -13.37 -16.62 18.68
#